data_AF-A0A1I8PWJ9-F1
#
_entry.id   AF-A0A1I8PWJ9-F1
#
_cell.length_a   1.000
_cell.length_b   1.000
_cell.length_c   1.000
_cell.angle_alpha   90.00
_cell.angle_beta   90.00
_cell.angle_gamma   90.00
#
_symmetry.space_group_name_H-M   'P 1'
#
loop_
_entity.id
_entity.type
_entity.pdbx_description
1 polymer ?
#
loop_
_entity_poly.entity_id
_entity_poly.type
_entity_poly.pdbx_seq_one_letter_code
_entity_poly.pdbx_strand_id
1 'polypeptide(L)'
;MNNFRAILITLTLFCLSLGDATNDDEHFAQLLKETKSVTVEVKSLIEKTLAQLPKETDYDLHRERFTKYLDLYQKYQSASQEDCGEKALEFYDSQNTFFHLYMRGNLKATRGTEVIQLLNENGMQKLLVRIDEERKKGDYDSVNWRKFEEYIAAGHC
;
A
#
# COMPACT_ATOMS: atom_id res chain seq x y z
N MET A 1 21.22 -12.58 -11.94
CA MET A 1 19.77 -12.50 -12.22
C MET A 1 19.09 -13.71 -11.61
N ASN A 2 18.70 -13.60 -10.34
CA ASN A 2 17.96 -14.60 -9.56
C ASN A 2 17.41 -13.83 -8.36
N ASN A 3 16.08 -13.78 -8.21
CA ASN A 3 15.29 -13.54 -6.98
C ASN A 3 13.88 -13.00 -7.32
N PHE A 4 13.17 -13.71 -8.19
CA PHE A 4 11.79 -13.40 -8.58
C PHE A 4 10.80 -14.52 -8.16
N ARG A 5 11.14 -15.33 -7.16
CA ARG A 5 10.36 -16.48 -6.71
C ARG A 5 10.30 -16.60 -5.19
N ALA A 6 9.45 -15.77 -4.62
CA ALA A 6 8.77 -15.97 -3.35
C ALA A 6 7.64 -14.92 -3.37
N ILE A 7 6.36 -15.21 -3.52
CA ILE A 7 5.57 -16.43 -3.38
C ILE A 7 4.37 -16.23 -4.32
N LEU A 8 4.27 -17.02 -5.39
CA LEU A 8 3.06 -17.10 -6.21
C LEU A 8 2.94 -18.52 -6.81
N ILE A 9 1.88 -19.21 -6.37
CA ILE A 9 1.22 -20.39 -6.94
C ILE A 9 2.02 -21.71 -6.97
N THR A 10 1.55 -22.68 -6.17
CA THR A 10 1.58 -24.10 -6.57
C THR A 10 0.22 -24.72 -6.23
N LEU A 11 -0.43 -25.33 -7.22
CA LEU A 11 -1.70 -26.05 -7.11
C LEU A 11 -1.56 -27.29 -6.22
N THR A 12 -2.51 -27.48 -5.30
CA THR A 12 -3.11 -28.79 -5.04
C THR A 12 -4.60 -28.60 -4.79
N LEU A 13 -5.39 -29.25 -5.63
CA LEU A 13 -6.82 -29.48 -5.50
C LEU A 13 -7.02 -30.47 -4.34
N PHE A 14 -7.71 -30.11 -3.25
CA PHE A 14 -8.43 -31.06 -2.39
C PHE A 14 -9.39 -30.34 -1.41
N CYS A 15 -10.66 -30.72 -1.52
CA CYS A 15 -11.76 -30.75 -0.54
C CYS A 15 -11.94 -29.65 0.52
N LEU A 16 -13.14 -29.06 0.46
CA LEU A 16 -14.06 -28.83 1.58
C LEU A 16 -13.42 -28.44 2.92
N SER A 17 -13.32 -27.14 3.15
CA SER A 17 -13.98 -26.59 4.34
C SER A 17 -14.82 -25.40 3.92
N LEU A 18 -16.13 -25.50 4.09
CA LEU A 18 -16.99 -24.34 4.38
C LEU A 18 -16.61 -23.84 5.78
N GLY A 19 -15.35 -23.44 5.96
CA GLY A 19 -14.89 -22.74 7.15
C GLY A 19 -15.26 -21.28 6.98
N ASP A 20 -16.29 -20.86 7.72
CA ASP A 20 -16.72 -19.47 8.00
C ASP A 20 -16.30 -18.39 6.98
N ALA A 21 -16.83 -18.43 5.76
CA ALA A 21 -16.69 -17.35 4.79
C ALA A 21 -17.14 -15.98 5.35
N THR A 22 -18.09 -15.98 6.28
CA THR A 22 -18.57 -14.76 6.98
C THR A 22 -17.52 -14.13 7.89
N ASN A 23 -16.61 -14.93 8.47
CA ASN A 23 -15.57 -14.43 9.36
C ASN A 23 -14.37 -13.86 8.57
N ASP A 24 -14.08 -14.46 7.41
CA ASP A 24 -13.07 -13.95 6.46
C ASP A 24 -13.50 -12.58 5.88
N ASP A 25 -14.75 -12.42 5.45
CA ASP A 25 -15.24 -11.17 4.85
C ASP A 25 -15.30 -10.00 5.87
N GLU A 26 -15.73 -10.26 7.11
CA GLU A 26 -15.70 -9.25 8.18
C GLU A 26 -14.27 -8.82 8.51
N HIS A 27 -13.35 -9.78 8.55
CA HIS A 27 -11.94 -9.51 8.75
C HIS A 27 -11.34 -8.70 7.59
N PHE A 28 -11.64 -9.06 6.33
CA PHE A 28 -11.22 -8.30 5.15
C PHE A 28 -11.81 -6.89 5.10
N ALA A 29 -13.07 -6.71 5.48
CA ALA A 29 -13.69 -5.40 5.58
C ALA A 29 -12.96 -4.50 6.59
N GLN A 30 -12.58 -5.05 7.73
CA GLN A 30 -11.81 -4.33 8.76
C GLN A 30 -10.41 -3.96 8.25
N LEU A 31 -9.69 -4.90 7.62
CA LEU A 31 -8.38 -4.66 7.01
C LEU A 31 -8.44 -3.58 5.92
N LEU A 32 -9.48 -3.60 5.08
CA LEU A 32 -9.69 -2.59 4.04
C LEU A 32 -9.93 -1.21 4.66
N LYS A 33 -10.73 -1.12 5.73
CA LYS A 33 -10.98 0.13 6.46
C LYS A 33 -9.69 0.72 7.04
N GLU A 34 -8.85 -0.11 7.65
CA GLU A 34 -7.56 0.32 8.20
C GLU A 34 -6.61 0.76 7.09
N THR A 35 -6.54 -0.01 6.00
CA THR A 35 -5.74 0.31 4.81
C THR A 35 -6.16 1.67 4.22
N LYS A 36 -7.47 1.95 4.14
CA LYS A 36 -7.99 3.26 3.72
C LYS A 36 -7.55 4.39 4.65
N SER A 37 -7.59 4.18 5.97
CA SER A 37 -7.12 5.18 6.94
C SER A 37 -5.63 5.50 6.74
N VAL A 38 -4.79 4.47 6.63
CA VAL A 38 -3.36 4.63 6.37
C VAL A 38 -3.12 5.34 5.04
N THR A 39 -3.88 4.99 4.01
CA THR A 39 -3.79 5.59 2.68
C THR A 39 -3.95 7.11 2.71
N VAL A 40 -4.96 7.62 3.42
CA VAL A 40 -5.23 9.06 3.54
C VAL A 40 -4.06 9.78 4.19
N GLU A 41 -3.45 9.18 5.21
CA GLU A 41 -2.29 9.73 5.90
C GLU A 41 -1.04 9.74 5.01
N VAL A 42 -0.74 8.63 4.32
CA VAL A 42 0.36 8.54 3.35
C VAL A 42 0.18 9.59 2.26
N LYS A 43 -1.03 9.75 1.72
CA LYS A 43 -1.34 10.79 0.74
C LYS A 43 -1.02 12.19 1.27
N SER A 44 -1.43 12.52 2.50
CA SER A 44 -1.08 13.81 3.13
C SER A 44 0.42 14.00 3.31
N LEU A 45 1.15 12.96 3.70
CA LEU A 45 2.61 13.00 3.84
C LEU A 45 3.30 13.27 2.51
N ILE A 46 2.84 12.60 1.44
CA ILE A 46 3.36 12.77 0.09
C ILE A 46 3.10 14.21 -0.40
N GLU A 47 1.90 14.76 -0.22
CA GLU A 47 1.58 16.14 -0.62
C GLU A 47 2.50 17.17 0.06
N LYS A 48 2.68 17.05 1.39
CA LYS A 48 3.58 17.93 2.15
C LYS A 48 5.03 17.80 1.69
N THR A 49 5.48 16.58 1.43
CA THR A 49 6.85 16.31 1.00
C THR A 49 7.08 16.86 -0.40
N LEU A 50 6.15 16.62 -1.33
CA LEU A 50 6.22 17.10 -2.71
C LEU A 50 6.34 18.62 -2.79
N ALA A 51 5.64 19.35 -1.91
CA ALA A 51 5.73 20.80 -1.81
C ALA A 51 7.12 21.30 -1.33
N GLN A 52 7.85 20.47 -0.58
CA GLN A 52 9.16 20.79 0.00
C GLN A 52 10.34 20.29 -0.84
N LEU A 53 10.12 19.38 -1.80
CA LEU A 53 11.20 18.83 -2.62
C LEU A 53 11.90 19.93 -3.43
N PRO A 54 13.25 20.01 -3.38
CA PRO A 54 14.03 20.96 -4.20
C PRO A 54 13.78 20.76 -5.68
N LYS A 55 13.71 21.84 -6.47
CA LYS A 55 13.37 21.79 -7.92
C LYS A 55 14.50 21.30 -8.83
N GLU A 56 15.64 20.90 -8.26
CA GLU A 56 16.78 20.34 -8.98
C GLU A 56 16.41 19.00 -9.65
N THR A 57 17.05 18.69 -10.78
CA THR A 57 16.76 17.50 -11.61
C THR A 57 16.96 16.18 -10.86
N ASP A 58 17.86 16.16 -9.88
CA ASP A 58 18.14 14.94 -9.10
C ASP A 58 16.92 14.44 -8.29
N TYR A 59 15.90 15.28 -8.11
CA TYR A 59 14.65 14.93 -7.43
C TYR A 59 13.48 14.67 -8.39
N ASP A 60 13.66 14.79 -9.71
CA ASP A 60 12.57 14.61 -10.69
C ASP A 60 11.93 13.23 -10.59
N LEU A 61 12.74 12.17 -10.44
CA LEU A 61 12.23 10.81 -10.26
C LEU A 61 11.32 10.68 -9.03
N HIS A 62 11.65 11.37 -7.94
CA HIS A 62 10.86 11.35 -6.71
C HIS A 62 9.57 12.14 -6.87
N ARG A 63 9.62 13.31 -7.52
CA ARG A 63 8.42 14.07 -7.89
C ARG A 63 7.49 13.25 -8.75
N GLU A 64 8.00 12.63 -9.80
CA GLU A 64 7.21 11.80 -10.73
C GLU A 64 6.51 10.67 -9.98
N ARG A 65 7.22 9.94 -9.12
CA ARG A 65 6.64 8.86 -8.31
C ARG A 65 5.54 9.36 -7.36
N PHE A 66 5.77 10.48 -6.69
CA PHE A 66 4.78 11.08 -5.79
C PHE A 66 3.55 11.57 -6.55
N THR A 67 3.74 12.26 -7.66
CA THR A 67 2.64 12.69 -8.53
C THR A 67 1.86 11.50 -9.08
N LYS A 68 2.53 10.43 -9.52
CA LYS A 68 1.88 9.20 -9.99
C LYS A 68 1.05 8.54 -8.87
N TYR A 69 1.59 8.44 -7.66
CA TYR A 69 0.84 7.93 -6.51
C TYR A 69 -0.45 8.74 -6.27
N LEU A 70 -0.34 10.08 -6.30
CA LEU A 70 -1.48 10.97 -6.05
C LEU A 70 -2.53 10.89 -7.16
N ASP A 71 -2.11 10.75 -8.42
CA ASP A 71 -3.01 10.54 -9.57
C ASP A 71 -3.77 9.21 -9.45
N LEU A 72 -3.07 8.11 -9.11
CA LEU A 72 -3.71 6.81 -8.88
C LEU A 72 -4.67 6.83 -7.69
N TYR A 73 -4.31 7.52 -6.61
CA TYR A 73 -5.21 7.72 -5.47
C TYR A 73 -6.48 8.47 -5.89
N GLN A 74 -6.34 9.52 -6.71
CA GLN A 74 -7.49 10.28 -7.20
C GLN A 74 -8.39 9.40 -8.09
N LYS A 75 -7.81 8.63 -9.01
CA LYS A 75 -8.54 7.68 -9.86
C LYS A 75 -9.31 6.65 -9.04
N TYR A 76 -8.68 6.08 -8.02
CA TYR A 76 -9.32 5.15 -7.09
C TYR A 76 -10.50 5.82 -6.35
N GLN A 77 -10.31 7.03 -5.80
CA GLN A 77 -11.36 7.76 -5.09
C GLN A 77 -12.55 8.15 -5.97
N SER A 78 -12.31 8.40 -7.26
CA SER A 78 -13.35 8.75 -8.22
C SER A 78 -13.93 7.54 -8.96
N ALA A 79 -13.51 6.33 -8.64
CA ALA A 79 -13.95 5.14 -9.34
C ALA A 79 -15.46 4.92 -9.16
N SER A 80 -16.10 4.43 -10.22
CA SER A 80 -17.49 4.00 -10.17
C SER A 80 -17.59 2.60 -9.54
N GLN A 81 -18.80 2.16 -9.23
CA GLN A 81 -19.00 0.79 -8.73
C GLN A 81 -18.53 -0.28 -9.74
N GLU A 82 -18.56 0.01 -11.04
CA GLU A 82 -18.22 -0.95 -12.09
C GLU A 82 -16.71 -1.19 -12.23
N ASP A 83 -15.88 -0.20 -11.89
CA ASP A 83 -14.42 -0.24 -12.08
C ASP A 83 -13.61 -0.09 -10.79
N CYS A 84 -14.26 0.04 -9.63
CA CYS A 84 -13.54 0.30 -8.39
C CYS A 84 -12.57 -0.80 -7.96
N GLY A 85 -12.88 -2.08 -8.24
CA GLY A 85 -11.98 -3.19 -7.92
C GLY A 85 -10.66 -3.08 -8.70
N GLU A 86 -10.74 -2.77 -10.00
CA GLU A 86 -9.56 -2.55 -10.85
C GLU A 86 -8.74 -1.35 -10.36
N LYS A 87 -9.39 -0.20 -10.11
CA LYS A 87 -8.71 1.01 -9.67
C LYS A 87 -8.12 0.88 -8.27
N ALA A 88 -8.78 0.15 -7.37
CA ALA A 88 -8.26 -0.16 -6.05
C ALA A 88 -7.01 -1.02 -6.13
N LEU A 89 -7.00 -2.09 -6.93
CA LEU A 89 -5.83 -2.94 -7.11
C LEU A 89 -4.65 -2.20 -7.73
N GLU A 90 -4.88 -1.40 -8.77
CA GLU A 90 -3.84 -0.56 -9.38
C GLU A 90 -3.24 0.43 -8.37
N PHE A 91 -4.09 1.06 -7.57
CA PHE A 91 -3.66 1.98 -6.53
C PHE A 91 -2.87 1.26 -5.42
N TYR A 92 -3.35 0.12 -4.92
CA TYR A 92 -2.70 -0.61 -3.83
C TYR A 92 -1.36 -1.24 -4.25
N ASP A 93 -1.18 -1.63 -5.52
CA ASP A 93 0.13 -2.01 -6.06
C ASP A 93 1.14 -0.84 -6.02
N SER A 94 0.71 0.34 -6.45
CA SER A 94 1.52 1.57 -6.35
C SER A 94 1.83 1.92 -4.89
N GLN A 95 0.88 1.74 -3.99
CA GLN A 95 1.07 1.97 -2.56
C GLN A 95 2.08 1.00 -1.95
N ASN A 96 2.01 -0.29 -2.28
CA ASN A 96 2.99 -1.29 -1.87
C ASN A 96 4.40 -0.95 -2.37
N THR A 97 4.50 -0.51 -3.63
CA THR A 97 5.76 -0.02 -4.20
C THR A 97 6.31 1.18 -3.42
N PHE A 98 5.45 2.14 -3.06
CA PHE A 98 5.84 3.28 -2.23
C PHE A 98 6.38 2.84 -0.86
N PHE A 99 5.67 1.97 -0.14
CA PHE A 99 6.11 1.42 1.14
C PHE A 99 7.47 0.71 1.00
N HIS A 100 7.64 -0.10 -0.05
CA HIS A 100 8.89 -0.81 -0.29
C HIS A 100 10.07 0.14 -0.51
N LEU A 101 9.89 1.20 -1.30
CA LEU A 101 10.98 2.12 -1.64
C LEU A 101 11.33 3.08 -0.52
N TYR A 102 10.33 3.69 0.13
CA TYR A 102 10.54 4.84 1.00
C TYR A 102 10.44 4.52 2.49
N MET A 103 9.92 3.34 2.84
CA MET A 103 9.62 3.02 4.24
C MET A 103 10.33 1.76 4.73
N ARG A 104 10.53 0.77 3.85
CA ARG A 104 11.22 -0.49 4.17
C ARG A 104 12.54 -0.68 3.42
N GLY A 105 12.76 0.10 2.37
CA GLY A 105 13.92 0.00 1.49
C GLY A 105 15.08 0.86 1.97
N ASN A 106 16.30 0.33 1.84
CA ASN A 106 17.52 1.14 1.90
C ASN A 106 17.72 1.81 0.53
N LEU A 107 17.07 2.96 0.29
CA LEU A 107 17.47 3.83 -0.82
C LEU A 107 18.90 4.31 -0.56
N LYS A 108 19.87 3.73 -1.27
CA LYS A 108 21.30 4.00 -1.05
C LYS A 108 21.80 5.28 -1.74
N ALA A 109 21.00 5.88 -2.62
CA ALA A 109 21.35 7.13 -3.27
C ALA A 109 21.13 8.30 -2.31
N THR A 110 22.08 9.24 -2.23
CA THR A 110 22.06 10.40 -1.32
C THR A 110 20.72 11.15 -1.35
N ARG A 111 20.18 11.44 -2.53
CA ARG A 111 18.87 12.12 -2.69
C ARG A 111 17.69 11.28 -2.21
N GLY A 112 17.77 9.96 -2.35
CA GLY A 112 16.76 9.06 -1.80
C GLY A 112 16.69 9.14 -0.27
N THR A 113 17.85 9.23 0.39
CA THR A 113 17.94 9.43 1.84
C THR A 113 17.34 10.77 2.27
N GLU A 114 17.64 11.86 1.55
CA GLU A 114 17.08 13.18 1.84
C GLU A 114 15.55 13.19 1.69
N VAL A 115 15.01 12.52 0.66
CA VAL A 115 13.56 12.39 0.47
C VAL A 115 12.92 11.58 1.61
N ILE A 116 13.57 10.48 2.05
CA ILE A 116 13.12 9.71 3.22
C ILE A 116 13.13 10.59 4.46
N GLN A 117 14.16 11.42 4.65
CA GLN A 117 14.25 12.33 5.78
C GLN A 117 13.09 13.34 5.78
N LEU A 118 12.78 13.96 4.63
CA LEU A 118 11.62 14.85 4.52
C LEU A 118 10.30 14.14 4.80
N LEU A 119 10.11 12.90 4.32
CA LEU A 119 8.93 12.09 4.66
C LEU A 119 8.83 11.86 6.18
N ASN A 120 9.95 11.54 6.83
CA ASN A 120 10.02 11.33 8.27
C ASN A 120 9.69 12.60 9.06
N GLU A 121 10.24 13.74 8.65
CA GLU A 121 9.94 15.07 9.22
C GLU A 121 8.45 15.42 9.08
N ASN A 122 7.83 15.03 7.96
CA ASN A 122 6.40 15.19 7.75
C ASN A 122 5.52 14.22 8.56
N GLY A 123 6.10 13.18 9.16
CA GLY A 123 5.42 12.26 10.08
C GLY A 123 5.48 10.77 9.75
N MET A 124 6.25 10.36 8.73
CA MET A 124 6.28 8.96 8.28
C MET A 124 6.74 7.96 9.35
N GLN A 125 7.73 8.30 10.18
CA GLN A 125 8.16 7.41 11.27
C GLN A 125 7.05 7.17 12.30
N LYS A 126 6.29 8.20 12.64
CA LYS A 126 5.17 8.07 13.59
C LYS A 126 4.08 7.17 13.03
N LEU A 127 3.79 7.31 11.73
CA LEU A 127 2.86 6.43 11.02
C LEU A 127 3.34 4.98 11.03
N LEU A 128 4.63 4.74 10.76
CA LEU A 128 5.23 3.39 10.80
C LEU A 128 5.12 2.72 12.16
N VAL A 129 5.48 3.44 13.22
CA VAL A 129 5.36 2.92 14.59
C VAL A 129 3.92 2.51 14.90
N ARG A 130 2.95 3.36 14.53
CA ARG A 130 1.54 3.03 14.73
C ARG A 130 1.11 1.80 13.92
N ILE A 131 1.50 1.70 12.64
CA ILE A 131 1.21 0.52 11.81
C ILE A 131 1.78 -0.74 12.46
N ASP A 132 3.03 -0.69 12.94
CA ASP A 132 3.66 -1.84 13.60
C ASP A 132 3.01 -2.19 14.93
N GLU A 133 2.50 -1.21 15.68
CA GLU A 133 1.73 -1.43 16.90
C GLU A 133 0.38 -2.10 16.62
N GLU A 134 -0.36 -1.62 15.62
CA GLU A 134 -1.63 -2.25 15.20
C GLU A 134 -1.40 -3.66 14.67
N ARG A 135 -0.33 -3.88 13.89
CA ARG A 135 0.06 -5.22 13.42
C ARG A 135 0.32 -6.22 14.52
N LYS A 136 0.79 -5.77 15.68
CA LYS A 136 1.01 -6.62 16.87
C LYS A 136 -0.28 -6.90 17.65
N LYS A 137 -1.31 -6.06 17.51
CA LYS A 137 -2.61 -6.20 18.18
C LYS A 137 -3.58 -7.05 17.36
N GLY A 138 -3.49 -6.98 16.04
CA GLY A 138 -4.30 -7.78 15.11
C GLY A 138 -3.61 -9.06 14.66
N ASP A 139 -4.37 -9.92 13.98
CA ASP A 139 -3.86 -11.17 13.38
C ASP A 139 -3.46 -10.95 11.91
N TYR A 140 -2.58 -9.98 11.65
CA TYR A 140 -2.17 -9.64 10.28
C TYR A 140 -1.29 -10.70 9.61
N ASP A 141 -0.64 -11.54 10.42
CA ASP A 141 0.28 -12.57 9.92
C ASP A 141 -0.47 -13.83 9.46
N SER A 142 -1.74 -14.00 9.83
CA SER A 142 -2.61 -15.10 9.33
C SER A 142 -3.43 -14.72 8.09
N VAL A 143 -3.37 -13.46 7.65
CA VAL A 143 -4.15 -12.97 6.50
C VAL A 143 -3.78 -13.71 5.23
N ASN A 144 -4.79 -14.29 4.57
CA ASN A 144 -4.65 -14.79 3.21
C ASN A 144 -4.71 -13.64 2.21
N TRP A 145 -3.56 -13.03 1.94
CA TRP A 145 -3.45 -11.84 1.07
C TRP A 145 -4.05 -12.03 -0.33
N ARG A 146 -3.98 -13.24 -0.89
CA ARG A 146 -4.61 -13.53 -2.18
C ARG A 146 -6.14 -13.42 -2.10
N LYS A 147 -6.76 -13.98 -1.05
CA LYS A 147 -8.21 -13.85 -0.85
C LYS A 147 -8.61 -12.40 -0.59
N PHE A 148 -7.77 -11.63 0.10
CA PHE A 148 -8.00 -10.20 0.32
C PHE A 148 -7.95 -9.40 -0.99
N GLU A 149 -7.01 -9.71 -1.89
CA GLU A 149 -6.98 -9.13 -3.24
C GLU A 149 -8.21 -9.52 -4.06
N GLU A 150 -8.66 -10.78 -3.99
CA GLU A 150 -9.90 -11.25 -4.62
C GLU A 150 -11.14 -10.52 -4.06
N TYR A 151 -11.17 -10.26 -2.75
CA TYR A 151 -12.20 -9.46 -2.09
C TYR A 151 -12.23 -8.02 -2.65
N ILE A 152 -11.08 -7.35 -2.77
CA ILE A 152 -11.03 -6.02 -3.39
C ILE A 152 -11.48 -6.07 -4.87
N ALA A 153 -11.01 -7.07 -5.62
CA ALA A 153 -11.34 -7.27 -7.03
C ALA A 153 -12.86 -7.44 -7.25
N ALA A 154 -13.57 -8.00 -6.28
CA ALA A 154 -15.03 -8.17 -6.30
C ALA A 154 -15.81 -6.85 -6.12
N GLY A 155 -15.13 -5.71 -5.99
CA GLY A 155 -15.76 -4.39 -5.85
C GLY A 155 -15.92 -3.92 -4.41
N HIS A 156 -15.17 -4.52 -3.47
CA HIS A 156 -15.08 -4.03 -2.10
C HIS A 156 -14.04 -2.90 -2.04
N CYS A 157 -14.56 -1.70 -2.23
CA CYS A 157 -13.86 -0.43 -2.40
C CYS A 157 -14.65 0.66 -1.68
#